data_AF-A0A2J0MAE0-F1
#
_entry.id   AF-A0A2J0MAE0-F1
#
_cell.length_a   1.000
_cell.length_b   1.000
_cell.length_c   1.000
_cell.angle_alpha   90.00
_cell.angle_beta   90.00
_cell.angle_gamma   90.00
#
_symmetry.space_group_name_H-M   'P 1'
#
loop_
_entity.id
_entity.type
_entity.pdbx_description
1 polymer ?
#
loop_
_entity_poly.entity_id
_entity_poly.type
_entity_poly.pdbx_seq_one_letter_code
_entity_poly.pdbx_strand_id
1 'polypeptide(L)' 'MGKKIDAVVTGGMGVRAVQGLDQGGIKAYRAIPGTVADIVRQFIKGGLEEITVDNACAQHSCH' A
#
# COMPACT_ATOMS: atom_id res chain seq x y z
N MET A 1 -5.84 -7.63 22.58
CA MET A 1 -5.90 -8.36 21.30
C MET A 1 -5.40 -7.48 20.16
N GLY A 2 -4.38 -7.89 19.43
CA GLY A 2 -3.94 -7.20 18.21
C GLY A 2 -4.79 -7.61 17.02
N LYS A 3 -5.26 -6.65 16.21
CA LYS A 3 -5.93 -6.93 14.94
C LYS A 3 -4.87 -7.45 13.96
N LYS A 4 -5.09 -8.63 13.38
CA LYS A 4 -4.32 -9.08 12.22
C LYS A 4 -4.75 -8.24 11.02
N ILE A 5 -3.78 -7.61 10.37
CA ILE A 5 -3.99 -6.78 9.20
C ILE A 5 -3.25 -7.46 8.07
N ASP A 6 -3.96 -7.95 7.07
CA ASP A 6 -3.35 -8.61 5.91
C ASP A 6 -2.98 -7.59 4.82
N ALA A 7 -3.65 -6.43 4.80
CA ALA A 7 -3.46 -5.39 3.80
C ALA A 7 -3.71 -3.97 4.34
N VAL A 8 -2.99 -2.99 3.80
CA VAL A 8 -3.13 -1.56 4.10
C VAL A 8 -3.22 -0.79 2.79
N VAL A 9 -4.24 0.06 2.64
CA VAL A 9 -4.40 0.94 1.49
C VAL A 9 -4.12 2.38 1.90
N THR A 10 -3.24 3.08 1.19
CA THR A 10 -2.91 4.49 1.48
C THR A 10 -2.60 5.28 0.21
N GLY A 11 -2.87 6.59 0.22
CA GLY A 11 -2.55 7.48 -0.89
C GLY A 11 -1.05 7.79 -1.02
N GLY A 12 -0.29 7.57 0.04
CA GLY A 12 1.17 7.74 0.04
C GLY A 12 1.78 6.93 1.18
N MET A 13 2.89 6.25 0.91
CA MET A 13 3.63 5.47 1.89
C MET A 13 5.13 5.71 1.71
N GLY A 14 5.83 5.99 2.80
CA GLY A 14 7.29 6.04 2.78
C GLY A 14 7.89 4.64 2.68
N VAL A 15 9.04 4.51 2.02
CA VAL A 15 9.78 3.24 1.86
C VAL A 15 9.93 2.47 3.16
N ARG A 16 10.30 3.16 4.26
CA ARG A 16 10.48 2.54 5.57
C ARG A 16 9.21 1.92 6.14
N ALA A 17 8.06 2.54 5.87
CA ALA A 17 6.77 2.01 6.29
C ALA A 17 6.39 0.78 5.47
N VAL A 18 6.59 0.82 4.14
CA VAL A 18 6.39 -0.35 3.27
C VAL A 18 7.26 -1.52 3.73
N GLN A 19 8.55 -1.27 4.00
CA GLN A 19 9.47 -2.30 4.51
C GLN A 19 9.03 -2.91 5.84
N GLY A 20 8.51 -2.10 6.77
CA GLY A 20 8.00 -2.59 8.05
C GLY A 20 6.73 -3.43 7.88
N LEU A 21 5.84 -3.03 6.98
CA LEU A 21 4.62 -3.78 6.67
C LEU A 21 4.93 -5.09 5.95
N ASP A 22 5.82 -5.07 4.96
CA ASP A 22 6.25 -6.24 4.18
C ASP A 22 6.91 -7.31 5.08
N GLN A 23 7.83 -6.90 5.96
CA GLN A 23 8.40 -7.78 6.98
C GLN A 23 7.37 -8.34 7.97
N GLY A 24 6.28 -7.59 8.20
CA GLY A 24 5.13 -8.01 9.00
C GLY A 24 4.15 -8.91 8.26
N GLY A 25 4.36 -9.20 6.96
CA GLY A 25 3.44 -9.96 6.11
C GLY A 25 2.20 -9.18 5.69
N ILE A 26 2.25 -7.85 5.74
CA ILE A 26 1.14 -6.94 5.44
C ILE A 26 1.36 -6.33 4.07
N LYS A 27 0.40 -6.50 3.17
CA LYS A 27 0.47 -5.96 1.81
C LYS A 27 0.08 -4.50 1.76
N ALA A 28 0.89 -3.65 1.13
CA ALA A 28 0.57 -2.25 0.95
C ALA A 28 -0.04 -2.02 -0.45
N TYR A 29 -1.08 -1.18 -0.53
CA TYR A 29 -1.75 -0.84 -1.79
C TYR A 29 -1.86 0.68 -1.95
N ARG A 30 -1.72 1.15 -3.19
CA ARG A 30 -1.86 2.55 -3.54
C ARG A 30 -3.33 2.91 -3.68
N ALA A 31 -3.79 3.87 -2.89
CA ALA A 31 -5.12 4.43 -3.04
C ALA A 31 -5.19 5.23 -4.35
N ILE A 32 -6.29 5.06 -5.08
CA ILE A 32 -6.59 5.86 -6.27
C ILE A 32 -7.47 7.07 -5.90
N PRO A 33 -7.48 8.13 -6.72
CA PRO A 33 -8.36 9.27 -6.51
C PRO A 33 -9.83 8.83 -6.54
N GLY A 34 -10.57 9.08 -5.47
CA GLY A 34 -11.97 8.67 -5.38
C GLY A 34 -12.49 8.61 -3.96
N THR A 35 -13.59 7.89 -3.78
CA THR A 35 -14.17 7.63 -2.45
C THR A 35 -13.60 6.34 -1.86
N VAL A 36 -13.68 6.19 -0.53
CA VAL A 36 -13.30 4.93 0.15
C VAL A 36 -14.05 3.73 -0.44
N ALA A 37 -15.32 3.89 -0.79
CA ALA A 37 -16.11 2.84 -1.43
C ALA A 37 -15.53 2.40 -2.78
N ASP A 38 -15.00 3.34 -3.58
CA ASP A 38 -14.39 3.05 -4.86
C ASP A 38 -13.06 2.30 -4.69
N ILE A 39 -12.22 2.76 -3.77
CA ILE A 39 -10.95 2.12 -3.41
C ILE A 39 -11.20 0.67 -2.94
N VAL A 40 -12.18 0.45 -2.08
CA VAL A 40 -12.53 -0.90 -1.61
C VAL A 40 -13.03 -1.78 -2.76
N ARG A 41 -13.84 -1.25 -3.67
CA ARG A 41 -14.29 -2.00 -4.86
C ARG A 41 -13.12 -2.38 -5.77
N GLN A 42 -12.19 -1.46 -5.99
CA GLN A 42 -11.00 -1.70 -6.80
C GLN A 42 -10.06 -2.70 -6.13
N PHE A 43 -9.92 -2.62 -4.80
CA PHE A 43 -9.18 -3.61 -4.02
C PHE A 43 -9.75 -5.02 -4.21
N ILE A 44 -11.06 -5.17 -4.04
CA ILE A 44 -11.76 -6.46 -4.22
C ILE A 44 -11.63 -6.97 -5.66
N LYS A 45 -11.64 -6.07 -6.65
CA LYS A 45 -11.45 -6.40 -8.07
C LYS A 45 -9.98 -6.68 -8.45
N GLY A 46 -9.01 -6.45 -7.56
CA GLY A 46 -7.58 -6.55 -7.88
C GLY A 46 -7.07 -5.42 -8.79
N GLY A 47 -7.78 -4.29 -8.85
CA GLY A 47 -7.43 -3.13 -9.66
C GLY A 47 -6.58 -2.07 -8.94
N LEU A 48 -6.17 -2.30 -7.69
CA LEU A 48 -5.24 -1.43 -6.98
C LEU A 48 -3.81 -1.89 -7.20
N GLU A 49 -2.91 -0.92 -7.36
CA GLU A 49 -1.48 -1.18 -7.47
C GLU A 49 -0.91 -1.56 -6.11
N GLU A 50 -0.23 -2.70 -6.02
CA GLU A 50 0.48 -3.12 -4.82
C GLU A 50 1.77 -2.31 -4.70
N ILE A 51 1.97 -1.68 -3.54
CA ILE A 51 3.18 -0.94 -3.21
C ILE A 51 4.14 -1.94 -2.58
N THR A 52 5.17 -2.31 -3.33
CA THR A 52 6.29 -3.11 -2.84
C THR A 52 7.45 -2.20 -2.43
N VAL A 53 8.38 -2.74 -1.65
CA VAL A 53 9.62 -2.04 -1.27
C VAL A 53 10.38 -1.57 -2.52
N ASP A 54 10.36 -2.38 -3.58
CA ASP A 54 10.99 -2.09 -4.87
C ASP A 54 10.37 -0.85 -5.55
N ASN A 55 9.03 -0.82 -5.66
CA ASN A 55 8.31 0.29 -6.31
C ASN A 55 8.29 1.57 -5.45
N ALA A 56 8.35 1.42 -4.12
CA ALA A 56 8.43 2.56 -3.20
C ALA A 56 9.81 3.25 -3.24
N CYS A 57 10.90 2.49 -3.37
CA CYS A 57 12.25 3.02 -3.49
C CYS A 57 12.46 3.82 -4.77
N ALA A 58 11.80 3.44 -5.86
CA ALA A 58 11.94 4.10 -7.17
C ALA A 58 11.51 5.58 -7.18
N GLN A 59 10.75 6.05 -6.20
CA GLN A 59 10.34 7.47 -6.10
C GLN A 59 11.31 8.36 -5.30
N HIS A 60 12.45 7.85 -4.83
CA HIS A 60 13.52 8.70 -4.33
C HIS A 60 14.30 9.28 -5.51
N SER A 61 13.77 10.37 -6.06
CA SER A 61 14.54 11.29 -6.89
C SER A 61 15.77 11.73 -6.08
N CYS A 62 16.89 11.12 -6.41
CA CYS A 62 18.23 11.60 -6.11
C CYS A 62 18.38 12.97 -6.78
N HIS A 63 18.58 14.02 -5.99
CA HIS A 63 19.25 15.24 -6.43
C HIS A 63 19.99 15.86 -5.25
#